data_AF-A0A5J4W1H4-F1
#
_entry.id   AF-A0A5J4W1H4-F1
#
_cell.length_a   1.000
_cell.length_b   1.000
_cell.length_c   1.000
_cell.angle_alpha   90.00
_cell.angle_beta   90.00
_cell.angle_gamma   90.00
#
_symmetry.space_group_name_H-M   'P 1'
#
loop_
_entity.id
_entity.type
_entity.pdbx_description
1 polymer ?
#
loop_
_entity_poly.entity_id
_entity_poly.type
_entity_poly.pdbx_seq_one_letter_code
_entity_poly.pdbx_strand_id
1 'polypeptide(L)'
;MREIEELIRNQTAVPYTIPIRLKVSIPLDDLLIFSAFTDYHNSLFGDLKIKFKINPHAFVFCQVNLIISMAKYYTMNEDELLGRSQQNLKNIDFMFRNWNLTFQYAKQFTQLGYTADLITELHAEPLTESGLKNLVCDIKPVTISIKNYIITEITANMAGYKATDACLNRVRYFYSQCPFVVPAKRVEVWPFPTSATLTGIRTSQNIPLSHVTDFSLLFLKEAKAATCIENLCYQNMQITTCRHNFPDTPMNTLDQQFFQLQLNESNLDLLFEATDEFEDTLATPRNTATRKLNSLTDLTSFLITLQCERNSNGALTFDGLDTLNQNTSVELRGAPIYQGATDSYCNVDTSGK
;
A
#
# COMPACT_ATOMS: atom_id res chain seq x y z
N MET A 1 21.71 -17.99 -2.64
CA MET A 1 21.62 -18.24 -1.18
C MET A 1 23.00 -18.43 -0.54
N ARG A 2 23.95 -19.17 -1.16
CA ARG A 2 25.34 -19.30 -0.66
C ARG A 2 26.08 -17.98 -0.40
N GLU A 3 25.88 -16.96 -1.23
CA GLU A 3 26.48 -15.63 -0.99
C GLU A 3 25.97 -14.95 0.31
N ILE A 4 24.74 -15.27 0.76
CA ILE A 4 24.15 -14.70 1.98
C ILE A 4 24.70 -15.42 3.22
N GLU A 5 24.90 -16.74 3.14
CA GLU A 5 25.42 -17.55 4.25
C GLU A 5 26.92 -17.29 4.53
N GLU A 6 27.73 -16.99 3.51
CA GLU A 6 29.13 -16.56 3.70
C GLU A 6 29.24 -15.16 4.33
N LEU A 7 28.29 -14.27 4.07
CA LEU A 7 28.23 -12.93 4.66
C LEU A 7 27.93 -12.95 6.17
N ILE A 8 27.22 -13.97 6.67
CA ILE A 8 26.78 -14.09 8.07
C ILE A 8 27.92 -14.54 9.00
N ARG A 9 28.92 -15.28 8.49
CA ARG A 9 29.89 -15.99 9.35
C ARG A 9 31.01 -15.11 9.94
N ASN A 10 31.18 -13.88 9.43
CA ASN A 10 32.38 -13.05 9.69
C ASN A 10 32.08 -11.65 10.23
N GLN A 11 31.11 -11.44 11.13
CA GLN A 11 30.83 -10.06 11.59
C GLN A 11 30.65 -9.92 13.10
N THR A 12 31.59 -9.18 13.70
CA THR A 12 31.50 -8.55 15.02
C THR A 12 30.77 -7.20 14.91
N ALA A 13 29.71 -7.04 15.72
CA ALA A 13 29.10 -5.80 16.22
C ALA A 13 29.11 -4.55 15.29
N VAL A 14 28.34 -4.57 14.21
CA VAL A 14 27.84 -3.37 13.49
C VAL A 14 26.35 -3.61 13.20
N PRO A 15 25.44 -2.61 13.25
CA PRO A 15 24.06 -2.78 12.80
C PRO A 15 24.06 -3.30 11.35
N TYR A 16 23.55 -4.53 11.20
CA TYR A 16 23.57 -5.34 9.98
C TYR A 16 23.19 -4.51 8.74
N THR A 17 24.14 -4.26 7.84
CA THR A 17 23.86 -3.67 6.52
C THR A 17 23.85 -4.77 5.49
N ILE A 18 22.72 -4.99 4.83
CA ILE A 18 22.53 -6.06 3.84
C ILE A 18 22.34 -5.42 2.45
N PRO A 19 23.17 -5.75 1.44
CA PRO A 19 22.92 -5.33 0.08
C PRO A 19 21.79 -6.16 -0.54
N ILE A 20 20.73 -5.50 -1.01
CA ILE A 20 19.59 -6.15 -1.64
C ILE A 20 19.46 -5.62 -3.07
N ARG A 21 19.34 -6.53 -4.05
CA ARG A 21 19.01 -6.19 -5.44
C ARG A 21 17.51 -6.41 -5.65
N LEU A 22 16.80 -5.34 -6.01
CA LEU A 22 15.37 -5.38 -6.31
C LEU A 22 15.16 -5.06 -7.78
N LYS A 23 14.32 -5.84 -8.45
CA LYS A 23 13.81 -5.49 -9.77
C LYS A 23 12.60 -4.58 -9.58
N VAL A 24 12.68 -3.36 -10.09
CA VAL A 24 11.57 -2.41 -10.09
C VAL A 24 11.02 -2.34 -11.50
N SER A 25 9.73 -2.62 -11.67
CA SER A 25 9.01 -2.37 -12.92
C SER A 25 8.17 -1.12 -12.72
N ILE A 26 8.29 -0.16 -13.63
CA ILE A 26 7.47 1.05 -13.64
C ILE A 26 6.48 0.89 -14.81
N PRO A 27 5.22 0.56 -14.54
CA PRO A 27 4.20 0.55 -15.57
C PRO A 27 3.92 2.01 -15.98
N LEU A 28 4.32 2.37 -17.20
CA LEU A 28 4.12 3.75 -17.70
C LEU A 28 2.63 4.04 -17.91
N ASP A 29 1.86 3.04 -18.28
CA ASP A 29 0.42 3.13 -18.53
C ASP A 29 -0.35 3.48 -17.23
N ASP A 30 0.17 3.10 -16.06
CA ASP A 30 -0.45 3.37 -14.75
C ASP A 30 -0.10 4.76 -14.19
N LEU A 31 0.86 5.46 -14.79
CA LEU A 31 1.16 6.83 -14.40
C LEU A 31 0.07 7.75 -14.95
N LEU A 32 -0.72 8.36 -14.07
CA LEU A 32 -1.85 9.23 -14.43
C LEU A 32 -1.52 10.29 -15.51
N ILE A 33 -0.30 10.82 -15.50
CA ILE A 33 0.17 11.80 -16.48
C ILE A 33 0.38 11.20 -17.89
N PHE A 34 0.69 9.91 -17.96
CA PHE A 34 0.93 9.15 -19.19
C PHE A 34 -0.26 8.27 -19.60
N SER A 35 -1.29 8.13 -18.76
CA SER A 35 -2.49 7.32 -19.05
C SER A 35 -3.04 7.56 -20.46
N ALA A 36 -3.25 8.82 -20.84
CA ALA A 36 -3.75 9.19 -22.17
C ALA A 36 -2.71 9.08 -23.30
N PHE A 37 -1.41 8.94 -23.01
CA PHE A 37 -0.38 8.87 -24.05
C PHE A 37 -0.45 7.55 -24.83
N THR A 38 -0.96 6.49 -24.21
CA THR A 38 -1.15 5.18 -24.83
C THR A 38 -2.15 5.21 -26.00
N ASP A 39 -3.08 6.17 -25.99
CA ASP A 39 -4.10 6.35 -27.03
C ASP A 39 -3.55 7.00 -28.31
N TYR A 40 -2.33 7.53 -28.27
CA TYR A 40 -1.76 8.31 -29.35
C TYR A 40 -0.51 7.67 -29.94
N HIS A 41 -0.37 7.75 -31.26
CA HIS A 41 0.75 7.10 -31.94
C HIS A 41 2.07 7.85 -31.73
N ASN A 42 3.15 7.10 -31.46
CA ASN A 42 4.52 7.64 -31.29
C ASN A 42 5.02 8.46 -32.47
N SER A 43 4.40 8.39 -33.65
CA SER A 43 4.75 9.22 -34.81
C SER A 43 4.30 10.69 -34.69
N LEU A 44 3.42 10.98 -33.73
CA LEU A 44 2.94 12.33 -33.40
C LEU A 44 3.86 13.00 -32.39
N PHE A 45 4.41 12.22 -31.46
CA PHE A 45 5.37 12.69 -30.49
C PHE A 45 6.78 12.53 -31.04
N GLY A 46 7.71 13.35 -30.55
CA GLY A 46 9.12 13.02 -30.66
C GLY A 46 9.53 12.05 -29.56
N ASP A 47 10.82 12.02 -29.25
CA ASP A 47 11.32 11.25 -28.12
C ASP A 47 10.82 11.84 -26.79
N LEU A 48 10.22 10.99 -25.95
CA LEU A 48 9.87 11.32 -24.58
C LEU A 48 11.05 11.03 -23.64
N LYS A 49 11.39 11.99 -22.78
CA LYS A 49 12.41 11.83 -21.74
C LYS A 49 11.77 11.91 -20.37
N ILE A 50 11.91 10.86 -19.59
CA ILE A 50 11.37 10.77 -18.23
C ILE A 50 12.52 10.87 -17.23
N LYS A 51 12.35 11.72 -16.22
CA LYS A 51 13.25 11.80 -15.07
C LYS A 51 12.43 11.54 -13.81
N PHE A 52 12.82 10.53 -13.05
CA PHE A 52 12.17 10.18 -11.79
C PHE A 52 13.19 10.02 -10.66
N LYS A 53 12.68 10.06 -9.43
CA LYS A 53 13.42 9.76 -8.21
C LYS A 53 12.56 8.87 -7.36
N ILE A 54 13.15 7.80 -6.83
CA ILE A 54 12.47 6.91 -5.89
C ILE A 54 12.54 7.54 -4.50
N ASN A 55 11.41 7.61 -3.80
CA ASN A 55 11.37 7.98 -2.39
C ASN A 55 11.77 6.76 -1.54
N PRO A 56 12.93 6.76 -0.85
CA PRO A 56 13.36 5.61 -0.05
C PRO A 56 12.42 5.33 1.13
N HIS A 57 11.62 6.30 1.55
CA HIS A 57 10.63 6.13 2.60
C HIS A 57 9.36 5.41 2.14
N ALA A 58 9.16 5.22 0.82
CA ALA A 58 7.98 4.54 0.29
C ALA A 58 8.11 3.00 0.30
N PHE A 59 9.31 2.47 0.53
CA PHE A 59 9.52 1.04 0.62
C PHE A 59 8.91 0.47 1.90
N VAL A 60 8.44 -0.77 1.78
CA VAL A 60 7.81 -1.53 2.86
C VAL A 60 8.47 -2.89 2.98
N PHE A 61 8.32 -3.52 4.14
CA PHE A 61 8.74 -4.88 4.38
C PHE A 61 7.66 -5.63 5.16
N CYS A 62 7.57 -6.94 4.98
CA CYS A 62 6.71 -7.79 5.79
C CYS A 62 7.48 -9.04 6.19
N GLN A 63 7.16 -9.60 7.35
CA GLN A 63 7.72 -10.87 7.77
C GLN A 63 7.00 -12.00 7.04
N VAL A 64 7.76 -12.85 6.35
CA VAL A 64 7.21 -14.04 5.68
C VAL A 64 6.86 -15.10 6.73
N ASN A 65 5.83 -15.91 6.45
CA ASN A 65 5.48 -17.05 7.29
C ASN A 65 6.68 -18.00 7.42
N LEU A 66 7.17 -18.20 8.65
CA LEU A 66 8.33 -19.06 8.88
C LEU A 66 8.09 -20.50 8.48
N ILE A 67 6.87 -21.04 8.62
CA ILE A 67 6.56 -22.41 8.21
C ILE A 67 6.74 -22.55 6.69
N ILE A 68 6.18 -21.61 5.92
CA ILE A 68 6.32 -21.61 4.46
C ILE A 68 7.79 -21.40 4.07
N SER A 69 8.49 -20.48 4.72
CA SER A 69 9.90 -20.20 4.44
C SER A 69 10.78 -21.42 4.73
N MET A 70 10.57 -22.08 5.87
CA MET A 70 11.28 -23.30 6.24
C MET A 70 10.96 -24.44 5.29
N ALA A 71 9.68 -24.67 4.96
CA ALA A 71 9.27 -25.69 4.01
C ALA A 71 9.93 -25.48 2.63
N LYS A 72 9.91 -24.25 2.11
CA LYS A 72 10.61 -23.90 0.86
C LYS A 72 12.11 -24.14 0.95
N TYR A 73 12.75 -23.73 2.07
CA TYR A 73 14.17 -23.98 2.29
C TYR A 73 14.50 -25.47 2.28
N TYR A 74 13.67 -26.31 2.89
CA TYR A 74 13.85 -27.76 2.87
C TYR A 74 13.71 -28.35 1.48
N THR A 75 12.64 -27.99 0.75
CA THR A 75 12.44 -28.47 -0.62
C THR A 75 13.57 -28.05 -1.55
N MET A 76 14.11 -26.84 -1.38
CA MET A 76 15.20 -26.33 -2.21
C MET A 76 16.56 -26.97 -1.91
N ASN A 77 16.78 -27.44 -0.68
CA ASN A 77 18.07 -27.99 -0.23
C ASN A 77 17.97 -29.48 0.15
N GLU A 78 16.96 -30.19 -0.35
CA GLU A 78 16.65 -31.57 0.03
C GLU A 78 17.87 -32.47 -0.15
N ASP A 79 18.54 -32.42 -1.30
CA ASP A 79 19.74 -33.22 -1.60
C ASP A 79 20.93 -32.90 -0.68
N GLU A 80 21.15 -31.63 -0.33
CA GLU A 80 22.25 -31.19 0.56
C GLU A 80 21.96 -31.54 2.03
N LEU A 81 20.68 -31.57 2.42
CA LEU A 81 20.21 -31.92 3.76
C LEU A 81 20.07 -33.42 3.97
N LEU A 82 19.77 -34.21 2.94
CA LEU A 82 19.83 -35.67 2.95
C LEU A 82 21.27 -36.18 3.16
N GLY A 83 22.27 -35.40 2.78
CA GLY A 83 23.68 -35.64 3.11
C GLY A 83 24.05 -35.33 4.57
N ARG A 84 23.20 -34.63 5.34
CA ARG A 84 23.37 -34.39 6.79
C ARG A 84 22.72 -35.52 7.60
N SER A 85 23.22 -35.74 8.82
CA SER A 85 22.81 -36.86 9.68
C SER A 85 21.29 -36.97 9.87
N GLN A 86 20.77 -38.21 9.93
CA GLN A 86 19.35 -38.54 10.16
C GLN A 86 18.73 -37.85 11.39
N GLN A 87 19.55 -37.47 12.38
CA GLN A 87 19.13 -36.74 13.58
C GLN A 87 18.55 -35.35 13.24
N ASN A 88 19.16 -34.66 12.27
CA ASN A 88 18.72 -33.33 11.86
C ASN A 88 17.35 -33.40 11.17
N LEU A 89 17.15 -34.36 10.27
CA LEU A 89 15.87 -34.57 9.58
C LEU A 89 14.72 -34.92 10.54
N LYS A 90 14.99 -35.74 11.57
CA LYS A 90 14.00 -36.04 12.62
C LYS A 90 13.62 -34.82 13.46
N ASN A 91 14.58 -33.96 13.79
CA ASN A 91 14.30 -32.73 14.51
C ASN A 91 13.41 -31.80 13.67
N ILE A 92 13.58 -31.78 12.35
CA ILE A 92 12.82 -30.93 11.42
C ILE A 92 11.38 -31.41 11.27
N ASP A 93 11.16 -32.69 11.00
CA ASP A 93 9.82 -33.30 10.94
C ASP A 93 9.07 -33.10 12.28
N PHE A 94 9.79 -33.22 13.41
CA PHE A 94 9.26 -32.92 14.73
C PHE A 94 8.90 -31.43 14.91
N MET A 95 9.65 -30.50 14.33
CA MET A 95 9.34 -29.06 14.36
C MET A 95 8.05 -28.77 13.58
N PHE A 96 7.85 -29.36 12.40
CA PHE A 96 6.61 -29.21 11.64
C PHE A 96 5.40 -29.82 12.33
N ARG A 97 5.55 -30.97 12.99
CA ARG A 97 4.45 -31.66 13.71
C ARG A 97 4.05 -30.98 15.02
N ASN A 98 5.00 -30.36 15.72
CA ASN A 98 4.78 -29.73 17.02
C ASN A 98 4.71 -28.20 16.96
N TRP A 99 4.78 -27.59 15.77
CA TRP A 99 4.50 -26.17 15.61
C TRP A 99 3.01 -25.93 15.88
N ASN A 100 2.67 -25.70 17.14
CA ASN A 100 1.30 -25.47 17.55
C ASN A 100 0.79 -24.16 16.91
N LEU A 101 -0.43 -24.20 16.39
CA LEU A 101 -1.16 -23.16 15.63
C LEU A 101 -1.38 -21.83 16.37
N THR A 102 -0.78 -21.65 17.54
CA THR A 102 -0.98 -20.51 18.44
C THR A 102 -0.12 -19.29 18.11
N PHE A 103 0.89 -19.42 17.26
CA PHE A 103 1.75 -18.29 16.94
C PHE A 103 1.06 -17.33 15.95
N GLN A 104 0.57 -16.21 16.47
CA GLN A 104 0.01 -15.11 15.69
C GLN A 104 1.09 -14.03 15.54
N TYR A 105 1.64 -13.89 14.32
CA TYR A 105 2.35 -12.67 13.93
C TYR A 105 1.46 -11.88 12.98
N ALA A 106 1.62 -10.56 12.96
CA ALA A 106 0.86 -9.71 12.05
C ALA A 106 1.34 -9.92 10.62
N LYS A 107 0.46 -10.43 9.74
CA LYS A 107 0.75 -10.57 8.31
C LYS A 107 0.43 -9.26 7.58
N GLN A 108 1.17 -8.21 7.92
CA GLN A 108 0.98 -6.88 7.34
C GLN A 108 2.30 -6.28 6.88
N PHE A 109 2.24 -5.37 5.91
CA PHE A 109 3.40 -4.58 5.54
C PHE A 109 3.69 -3.51 6.60
N THR A 110 4.97 -3.23 6.77
CA THR A 110 5.49 -2.17 7.63
C THR A 110 6.33 -1.23 6.79
N GLN A 111 6.13 0.08 6.96
CA GLN A 111 6.93 1.10 6.30
C GLN A 111 8.40 1.03 6.76
N LEU A 112 9.36 1.16 5.85
CA LEU A 112 10.76 1.32 6.25
C LEU A 112 10.96 2.60 7.08
N GLY A 113 11.79 2.49 8.10
CA GLY A 113 12.02 3.51 9.12
C GLY A 113 11.12 3.35 10.35
N TYR A 114 10.15 2.44 10.33
CA TYR A 114 9.27 2.15 11.45
C TYR A 114 9.83 1.00 12.27
N THR A 115 9.56 1.03 13.57
CA THR A 115 9.87 -0.09 14.46
C THR A 115 8.74 -1.10 14.38
N ALA A 116 9.07 -2.34 14.05
CA ALA A 116 8.15 -3.46 14.10
C ALA A 116 8.72 -4.60 14.92
N ASP A 117 7.83 -5.29 15.61
CA ASP A 117 8.14 -6.50 16.35
C ASP A 117 8.36 -7.64 15.35
N LEU A 118 9.61 -8.08 15.24
CA LEU A 118 10.02 -9.16 14.35
C LEU A 118 10.54 -10.35 15.15
N ILE A 119 10.32 -11.55 14.62
CA ILE A 119 10.98 -12.73 15.14
C ILE A 119 12.44 -12.67 14.76
N THR A 120 13.29 -12.61 15.77
CA THR A 120 14.75 -12.55 15.61
C THR A 120 15.42 -13.88 15.87
N GLU A 121 14.81 -14.73 16.71
CA GLU A 121 15.36 -16.02 17.10
C GLU A 121 14.25 -17.05 17.29
N LEU A 122 14.60 -18.32 17.04
CA LEU A 122 13.76 -19.48 17.26
C LEU A 122 14.52 -20.50 18.10
N HIS A 123 13.93 -20.93 19.21
CA HIS A 123 14.50 -21.99 20.04
C HIS A 123 13.43 -22.97 20.50
N ALA A 124 13.88 -24.16 20.90
CA ALA A 124 12.99 -25.24 21.35
C ALA A 124 13.08 -25.38 22.88
N GLU A 125 11.97 -25.17 23.57
CA GLU A 125 11.86 -25.37 25.02
C GLU A 125 11.12 -26.68 25.33
N PRO A 126 11.61 -27.51 26.27
CA PRO A 126 10.90 -28.74 26.66
C PRO A 126 9.62 -28.40 27.45
N LEU A 127 8.43 -28.87 27.00
CA LEU A 127 7.20 -28.73 27.81
C LEU A 127 7.12 -29.77 28.93
N THR A 128 7.63 -30.98 28.68
CA THR A 128 7.39 -32.16 29.53
C THR A 128 8.58 -33.11 29.50
N GLU A 129 8.77 -33.88 30.58
CA GLU A 129 9.82 -34.91 30.69
C GLU A 129 9.72 -36.00 29.60
N SER A 130 8.57 -36.14 28.94
CA SER A 130 8.34 -37.07 27.83
C SER A 130 8.97 -36.65 26.50
N GLY A 131 9.74 -35.55 26.46
CA GLY A 131 10.50 -35.11 25.29
C GLY A 131 9.71 -34.24 24.29
N LEU A 132 8.50 -33.81 24.64
CA LEU A 132 7.73 -32.84 23.84
C LEU A 132 8.41 -31.47 23.92
N LYS A 133 8.78 -30.88 22.78
CA LYS A 133 9.38 -29.52 22.73
C LYS A 133 8.43 -28.55 22.06
N ASN A 134 8.31 -27.36 22.63
CA ASN A 134 7.60 -26.22 22.09
C ASN A 134 8.61 -25.35 21.37
N LEU A 135 8.21 -24.80 20.23
CA LEU A 135 8.96 -23.75 19.57
C LEU A 135 8.59 -22.41 20.17
N VAL A 136 9.58 -21.74 20.71
CA VAL A 136 9.47 -20.38 21.24
C VAL A 136 10.15 -19.44 20.25
N CYS A 137 9.48 -18.33 19.98
CA CYS A 137 9.97 -17.28 19.09
C CYS A 137 10.36 -16.07 19.95
N ASP A 138 11.59 -15.60 19.82
CA ASP A 138 11.98 -14.34 20.43
C ASP A 138 11.64 -13.19 19.50
N ILE A 139 10.67 -12.40 19.94
CA ILE A 139 10.23 -11.20 19.25
C ILE A 139 11.02 -10.02 19.80
N LYS A 140 11.64 -9.24 18.92
CA LYS A 140 12.34 -8.00 19.28
C LYS A 140 11.88 -6.86 18.38
N PRO A 141 11.81 -5.62 18.90
CA PRO A 141 11.55 -4.45 18.09
C PRO A 141 12.74 -4.20 17.15
N VAL A 142 12.48 -4.13 15.85
CA VAL A 142 13.48 -3.90 14.81
C VAL A 142 13.05 -2.73 13.94
N THR A 143 14.00 -1.84 13.65
CA THR A 143 13.83 -0.74 12.67
C THR A 143 14.70 -1.02 11.46
N ILE A 144 14.08 -1.20 10.29
CA ILE A 144 14.80 -1.39 9.03
C ILE A 144 14.78 -0.07 8.25
N SER A 145 15.93 0.37 7.74
CA SER A 145 16.02 1.59 6.93
C SER A 145 16.96 1.42 5.75
N ILE A 146 16.72 2.19 4.69
CA ILE A 146 17.60 2.23 3.52
C ILE A 146 18.71 3.24 3.78
N LYS A 147 19.94 2.76 3.89
CA LYS A 147 21.12 3.63 4.03
C LYS A 147 21.44 4.35 2.73
N ASN A 148 21.53 3.61 1.63
CA ASN A 148 21.84 4.10 0.29
C ASN A 148 21.12 3.23 -0.76
N TYR A 149 20.81 3.78 -1.92
CA TYR A 149 20.33 3.02 -3.08
C TYR A 149 20.98 3.52 -4.37
N ILE A 150 21.13 2.63 -5.35
CA ILE A 150 21.62 2.94 -6.69
C ILE A 150 20.67 2.26 -7.67
N ILE A 151 20.18 3.01 -8.65
CA ILE A 151 19.40 2.45 -9.77
C ILE A 151 20.41 2.01 -10.83
N THR A 152 20.46 0.71 -11.10
CA THR A 152 21.42 0.13 -12.06
C THR A 152 20.83 -0.04 -13.46
N GLU A 153 19.54 -0.36 -13.55
CA GLU A 153 18.83 -0.62 -14.80
C GLU A 153 17.35 -0.24 -14.63
N ILE A 154 16.73 0.22 -15.72
CA ILE A 154 15.30 0.55 -15.77
C ILE A 154 14.72 -0.17 -16.98
N THR A 155 13.67 -0.97 -16.75
CA THR A 155 12.93 -1.64 -17.82
C THR A 155 11.46 -1.24 -17.71
N ALA A 156 10.90 -0.73 -18.81
CA ALA A 156 9.48 -0.48 -18.96
C ALA A 156 8.99 -1.20 -20.22
N ASN A 157 7.77 -1.75 -20.17
CA ASN A 157 7.12 -2.31 -21.34
C ASN A 157 6.04 -1.32 -21.79
N MET A 158 6.03 -0.98 -23.08
CA MET A 158 4.94 -0.21 -23.68
C MET A 158 4.47 -0.98 -24.91
N ALA A 159 3.22 -1.42 -24.89
CA ALA A 159 2.59 -2.05 -26.05
C ALA A 159 2.03 -0.96 -26.96
N GLY A 160 2.28 -1.08 -28.26
CA GLY A 160 1.74 -0.17 -29.27
C GLY A 160 0.91 -0.91 -30.30
N TYR A 161 -0.06 -0.22 -30.89
CA TYR A 161 -0.82 -0.75 -32.01
C TYR A 161 -0.05 -0.58 -33.31
N LYS A 162 -0.10 -1.59 -34.18
CA LYS A 162 0.47 -1.49 -35.53
C LYS A 162 -0.43 -0.62 -36.39
N ALA A 163 0.06 0.52 -36.86
CA ALA A 163 -0.62 1.40 -37.80
C ALA A 163 -0.01 1.31 -39.20
N THR A 164 -0.82 1.55 -40.24
CA THR A 164 -0.33 1.64 -41.63
C THR A 164 0.25 3.03 -41.92
N ASP A 165 1.21 3.13 -42.85
CA ASP A 165 1.80 4.42 -43.24
C ASP A 165 0.76 5.44 -43.70
N ALA A 166 -0.30 4.98 -44.37
CA ALA A 166 -1.43 5.83 -44.78
C ALA A 166 -2.16 6.45 -43.58
N CYS A 167 -2.39 5.67 -42.51
CA CYS A 167 -2.97 6.17 -41.26
C CYS A 167 -2.05 7.21 -40.63
N LEU A 168 -0.75 6.91 -40.50
CA LEU A 168 0.23 7.81 -39.90
C LEU A 168 0.33 9.14 -40.62
N ASN A 169 0.34 9.12 -41.96
CA ASN A 169 0.39 10.34 -42.77
C ASN A 169 -0.88 11.19 -42.62
N ARG A 170 -2.05 10.55 -42.53
CA ARG A 170 -3.33 11.27 -42.32
C ARG A 170 -3.39 11.90 -40.93
N VAL A 171 -2.95 11.19 -39.91
CA VAL A 171 -2.89 11.66 -38.52
C VAL A 171 -1.90 12.82 -38.38
N ARG A 172 -0.72 12.72 -39.00
CA ARG A 172 0.24 13.85 -39.10
C ARG A 172 -0.33 15.06 -39.83
N TYR A 173 -1.02 14.85 -40.95
CA TYR A 173 -1.64 15.93 -41.70
C TYR A 173 -2.73 16.63 -40.87
N PHE A 174 -3.56 15.87 -40.16
CA PHE A 174 -4.61 16.43 -39.29
C PHE A 174 -4.01 17.37 -38.22
N TYR A 175 -3.02 16.89 -37.46
CA TYR A 175 -2.36 17.69 -36.43
C TYR A 175 -1.36 18.72 -36.97
N SER A 176 -1.15 18.80 -38.30
CA SER A 176 -0.46 19.94 -38.91
C SER A 176 -1.34 21.19 -38.98
N GLN A 177 -2.67 21.02 -38.90
CA GLN A 177 -3.65 22.10 -39.04
C GLN A 177 -4.31 22.51 -37.72
N CYS A 178 -4.13 21.74 -36.65
CA CYS A 178 -4.69 22.05 -35.33
C CYS A 178 -3.69 21.73 -34.20
N PRO A 179 -3.76 22.44 -33.06
CA PRO A 179 -2.96 22.10 -31.90
C PRO A 179 -3.24 20.66 -31.46
N PHE A 180 -2.18 19.94 -31.14
CA PHE A 180 -2.28 18.62 -30.54
C PHE A 180 -2.25 18.76 -29.02
N VAL A 181 -3.37 18.42 -28.38
CA VAL A 181 -3.55 18.51 -26.93
C VAL A 181 -3.82 17.10 -26.40
N VAL A 182 -3.00 16.66 -25.45
CA VAL A 182 -3.19 15.40 -24.73
C VAL A 182 -3.69 15.75 -23.34
N PRO A 183 -4.92 15.37 -22.97
CA PRO A 183 -5.40 15.54 -21.60
C PRO A 183 -4.61 14.62 -20.67
N ALA A 184 -4.30 15.09 -19.46
CA ALA A 184 -3.58 14.30 -18.48
C ALA A 184 -4.18 14.51 -17.09
N LYS A 185 -4.17 13.46 -16.27
CA LYS A 185 -4.57 13.55 -14.87
C LYS A 185 -3.35 13.80 -14.00
N ARG A 186 -3.52 14.58 -12.93
CA ARG A 186 -2.50 14.80 -11.91
C ARG A 186 -3.10 14.67 -10.52
N VAL A 187 -2.28 14.25 -9.57
CA VAL A 187 -2.63 14.24 -8.15
C VAL A 187 -1.99 15.43 -7.48
N GLU A 188 -2.77 16.15 -6.70
CA GLU A 188 -2.29 17.19 -5.81
C GLU A 188 -2.53 16.77 -4.36
N VAL A 189 -1.51 16.96 -3.52
CA VAL A 189 -1.60 16.60 -2.11
C VAL A 189 -1.69 17.87 -1.28
N TRP A 190 -2.79 17.98 -0.53
CA TRP A 190 -3.06 19.11 0.35
C TRP A 190 -3.17 18.60 1.79
N PRO A 191 -2.20 18.91 2.67
CA PRO A 191 -2.24 18.47 4.06
C PRO A 191 -3.18 19.37 4.87
N PHE A 192 -4.13 18.75 5.57
CA PHE A 192 -4.95 19.45 6.54
C PHE A 192 -4.12 19.91 7.75
N PRO A 193 -4.44 21.09 8.33
CA PRO A 193 -3.63 21.70 9.38
C PRO A 193 -3.73 21.02 10.75
N THR A 194 -4.76 20.20 10.97
CA THR A 194 -5.05 19.57 12.27
C THR A 194 -5.18 18.07 12.16
N SER A 195 -4.55 17.37 13.11
CA SER A 195 -4.70 15.93 13.28
C SER A 195 -6.06 15.58 13.90
N ALA A 196 -6.44 14.30 13.76
CA ALA A 196 -7.61 13.76 14.45
C ALA A 196 -7.50 13.87 15.97
N THR A 197 -8.63 14.08 16.63
CA THR A 197 -8.77 14.09 18.09
C THR A 197 -9.56 12.87 18.56
N LEU A 198 -9.60 12.60 19.87
CA LEU A 198 -10.40 11.51 20.46
C LEU A 198 -11.89 11.57 20.09
N THR A 199 -12.42 12.76 19.81
CA THR A 199 -13.81 12.96 19.41
C THR A 199 -14.03 12.89 17.90
N GLY A 200 -12.96 12.75 17.11
CA GLY A 200 -13.00 12.77 15.66
C GLY A 200 -12.12 13.81 15.00
N ILE A 201 -12.29 13.93 13.69
CA ILE A 201 -11.63 14.91 12.85
C ILE A 201 -12.68 15.92 12.36
N ARG A 202 -12.36 17.21 12.53
CA ARG A 202 -13.07 18.32 11.90
C ARG A 202 -12.05 19.38 11.54
N THR A 203 -11.73 19.46 10.26
CA THR A 203 -10.67 20.34 9.77
C THR A 203 -11.06 20.91 8.42
N SER A 204 -10.49 22.06 8.07
CA SER A 204 -10.77 22.69 6.79
C SER A 204 -9.51 23.32 6.23
N GLN A 205 -9.41 23.33 4.91
CA GLN A 205 -8.35 24.01 4.19
C GLN A 205 -8.94 24.70 2.96
N ASN A 206 -8.44 25.90 2.69
CA ASN A 206 -8.81 26.63 1.48
C ASN A 206 -7.94 26.14 0.32
N ILE A 207 -8.57 25.49 -0.66
CA ILE A 207 -7.90 24.88 -1.80
C ILE A 207 -8.54 25.42 -3.08
N PRO A 208 -7.77 25.91 -4.07
CA PRO A 208 -8.30 26.17 -5.40
C PRO A 208 -8.52 24.84 -6.12
N LEU A 209 -9.76 24.57 -6.54
CA LEU A 209 -10.10 23.34 -7.24
C LEU A 209 -10.20 23.65 -8.73
N SER A 210 -9.51 22.86 -9.56
CA SER A 210 -9.55 23.00 -11.02
C SER A 210 -9.81 21.64 -11.63
N HIS A 211 -11.03 21.46 -12.13
CA HIS A 211 -11.47 20.23 -12.79
C HIS A 211 -11.22 18.95 -11.97
N VAL A 212 -11.58 18.97 -10.68
CA VAL A 212 -11.35 17.85 -9.77
C VAL A 212 -12.35 16.73 -10.05
N THR A 213 -11.84 15.54 -10.37
CA THR A 213 -12.66 14.35 -10.61
C THR A 213 -13.05 13.65 -9.31
N ASP A 214 -12.09 13.52 -8.40
CA ASP A 214 -12.20 12.74 -7.18
C ASP A 214 -11.40 13.39 -6.04
N PHE A 215 -11.87 13.24 -4.81
CA PHE A 215 -11.06 13.46 -3.62
C PHE A 215 -10.56 12.12 -3.10
N SER A 216 -9.26 12.05 -2.80
CA SER A 216 -8.65 10.88 -2.17
C SER A 216 -8.15 11.27 -0.77
N LEU A 217 -8.72 10.67 0.27
CA LEU A 217 -8.35 10.89 1.66
C LEU A 217 -7.40 9.80 2.14
N LEU A 218 -6.20 10.24 2.55
CA LEU A 218 -5.15 9.40 3.10
C LEU A 218 -4.93 9.77 4.56
N PHE A 219 -4.91 8.77 5.43
CA PHE A 219 -4.73 8.96 6.86
C PHE A 219 -3.42 8.31 7.30
N LEU A 220 -2.37 9.11 7.38
CA LEU A 220 -1.03 8.70 7.81
C LEU A 220 -0.89 8.63 9.34
N LYS A 221 -0.68 7.43 9.90
CA LYS A 221 -0.50 7.25 11.35
C LYS A 221 0.65 8.07 11.93
N GLU A 222 1.72 8.25 11.16
CA GLU A 222 2.84 9.10 11.52
C GLU A 222 3.27 9.94 10.31
N ALA A 223 3.97 11.05 10.58
CA ALA A 223 4.45 11.97 9.56
C ALA A 223 5.38 11.35 8.50
N LYS A 224 5.95 10.17 8.77
CA LYS A 224 6.87 9.45 7.86
C LYS A 224 6.18 8.37 7.02
N ALA A 225 4.89 8.09 7.26
CA ALA A 225 4.17 7.09 6.48
C ALA A 225 4.00 7.58 5.04
N ALA A 226 4.07 6.65 4.09
CA ALA A 226 3.91 6.97 2.68
C ALA A 226 3.01 5.96 1.95
N THR A 227 3.13 4.68 2.24
CA THR A 227 2.46 3.60 1.50
C THR A 227 1.64 2.66 2.38
N CYS A 228 2.05 2.40 3.62
CA CYS A 228 1.25 1.61 4.56
C CYS A 228 0.17 2.48 5.22
N ILE A 229 -1.07 2.35 4.78
CA ILE A 229 -2.20 3.16 5.25
C ILE A 229 -3.34 2.23 5.66
N GLU A 230 -3.81 2.41 6.89
CA GLU A 230 -4.82 1.53 7.47
C GLU A 230 -6.19 2.21 7.52
N ASN A 231 -7.24 1.39 7.55
CA ASN A 231 -8.60 1.86 7.78
C ASN A 231 -8.71 2.51 9.17
N LEU A 232 -9.11 3.78 9.17
CA LEU A 232 -9.38 4.56 10.38
C LEU A 232 -10.44 3.94 11.30
N CYS A 233 -11.40 3.21 10.74
CA CYS A 233 -12.63 2.75 11.40
C CYS A 233 -13.46 3.93 11.94
N TYR A 234 -13.84 4.84 11.04
CA TYR A 234 -14.56 6.07 11.35
C TYR A 234 -15.99 6.05 10.78
N GLN A 235 -16.88 6.75 11.48
CA GLN A 235 -18.26 7.01 11.09
C GLN A 235 -18.45 8.49 10.76
N ASN A 236 -19.53 8.78 10.03
CA ASN A 236 -19.87 10.13 9.57
C ASN A 236 -18.76 10.80 8.76
N MET A 237 -18.00 10.01 7.98
CA MET A 237 -16.95 10.50 7.09
C MET A 237 -17.56 11.25 5.91
N GLN A 238 -17.26 12.54 5.78
CA GLN A 238 -17.68 13.38 4.65
C GLN A 238 -16.71 14.54 4.40
N ILE A 239 -16.59 14.92 3.13
CA ILE A 239 -16.04 16.21 2.70
C ILE A 239 -17.18 17.16 2.38
N THR A 240 -17.11 18.41 2.83
CA THR A 240 -17.99 19.49 2.41
C THR A 240 -17.18 20.55 1.68
N THR A 241 -17.55 20.86 0.44
CA THR A 241 -16.96 21.95 -0.35
C THR A 241 -18.02 22.57 -1.24
N CYS A 242 -17.93 23.87 -1.54
CA CYS A 242 -18.88 24.57 -2.40
C CYS A 242 -20.37 24.37 -2.01
N ARG A 243 -20.64 24.16 -0.71
CA ARG A 243 -21.96 23.85 -0.12
C ARG A 243 -22.54 22.48 -0.51
N HIS A 244 -21.74 21.60 -1.08
CA HIS A 244 -22.07 20.22 -1.39
C HIS A 244 -21.29 19.26 -0.48
N ASN A 245 -21.89 18.11 -0.17
CA ASN A 245 -21.27 17.06 0.63
C ASN A 245 -20.87 15.90 -0.29
N PHE A 246 -19.71 15.29 -0.02
CA PHE A 246 -19.19 14.13 -0.70
C PHE A 246 -18.84 13.06 0.36
N PRO A 247 -19.52 11.90 0.37
CA PRO A 247 -20.78 11.61 -0.33
C PRO A 247 -21.95 12.40 0.30
N ASP A 248 -23.11 12.45 -0.37
CA ASP A 248 -24.28 13.21 0.10
C ASP A 248 -24.72 12.82 1.52
N THR A 249 -24.75 11.51 1.80
CA THR A 249 -25.07 10.95 3.11
C THR A 249 -23.81 10.58 3.88
N PRO A 250 -23.76 10.82 5.21
CA PRO A 250 -22.59 10.45 6.00
C PRO A 250 -22.39 8.94 6.00
N MET A 251 -21.14 8.50 5.76
CA MET A 251 -20.80 7.08 5.64
C MET A 251 -19.93 6.61 6.81
N ASN A 252 -20.04 5.31 7.08
CA ASN A 252 -19.20 4.58 8.02
C ASN A 252 -18.24 3.67 7.23
N THR A 253 -16.95 3.71 7.54
CA THR A 253 -15.91 2.96 6.82
C THR A 253 -15.98 1.45 7.02
N LEU A 254 -16.84 0.95 7.92
CA LEU A 254 -17.10 -0.48 8.13
C LEU A 254 -18.43 -0.94 7.50
N ASP A 255 -19.24 -0.05 6.93
CA ASP A 255 -20.56 -0.41 6.40
C ASP A 255 -20.47 -0.93 4.97
N GLN A 256 -21.39 -1.82 4.61
CA GLN A 256 -21.50 -2.39 3.25
C GLN A 256 -21.69 -1.31 2.17
N GLN A 257 -22.41 -0.23 2.48
CA GLN A 257 -22.60 0.88 1.53
C GLN A 257 -21.27 1.57 1.19
N PHE A 258 -20.38 1.72 2.17
CA PHE A 258 -19.06 2.30 1.95
C PHE A 258 -18.20 1.36 1.10
N PHE A 259 -18.21 0.07 1.39
CA PHE A 259 -17.52 -0.94 0.58
C PHE A 259 -17.93 -0.87 -0.90
N GLN A 260 -19.24 -0.84 -1.17
CA GLN A 260 -19.77 -0.75 -2.53
C GLN A 260 -19.43 0.58 -3.21
N LEU A 261 -19.46 1.70 -2.47
CA LEU A 261 -19.05 3.00 -2.97
C LEU A 261 -17.59 2.96 -3.42
N GLN A 262 -16.68 2.48 -2.56
CA GLN A 262 -15.25 2.42 -2.87
C GLN A 262 -14.94 1.51 -4.07
N LEU A 263 -15.63 0.38 -4.22
CA LEU A 263 -15.46 -0.50 -5.39
C LEU A 263 -15.96 0.14 -6.70
N ASN A 264 -17.00 0.97 -6.64
CA ASN A 264 -17.49 1.68 -7.82
C ASN A 264 -16.55 2.84 -8.19
N GLU A 265 -16.08 3.58 -7.19
CA GLU A 265 -15.23 4.77 -7.37
C GLU A 265 -13.79 4.43 -7.75
N SER A 266 -13.28 3.25 -7.35
CA SER A 266 -11.96 2.78 -7.74
C SER A 266 -11.84 2.55 -9.25
N ASN A 267 -12.94 2.62 -10.00
CA ASN A 267 -12.98 2.49 -11.46
C ASN A 267 -12.17 1.27 -11.93
N LEU A 268 -12.32 0.14 -11.24
CA LEU A 268 -11.74 -1.14 -11.64
C LEU A 268 -12.26 -1.43 -13.05
N ASP A 269 -11.41 -1.25 -14.06
CA ASP A 269 -11.78 -1.53 -15.42
C ASP A 269 -11.85 -3.05 -15.64
N LEU A 270 -12.43 -3.49 -16.74
CA LEU A 270 -12.56 -4.93 -17.06
C LEU A 270 -11.20 -5.66 -17.13
N LEU A 271 -10.08 -4.92 -17.17
CA LEU A 271 -8.73 -5.47 -17.23
C LEU A 271 -8.12 -5.68 -15.83
N PHE A 272 -8.59 -4.96 -14.82
CA PHE A 272 -8.02 -4.94 -13.47
C PHE A 272 -9.02 -5.40 -12.41
N GLU A 273 -8.60 -6.37 -11.60
CA GLU A 273 -9.29 -6.80 -10.40
C GLU A 273 -8.75 -6.03 -9.18
N ALA A 274 -9.58 -5.82 -8.16
CA ALA A 274 -9.08 -5.30 -6.89
C ALA A 274 -8.03 -6.26 -6.33
N THR A 275 -6.97 -5.72 -5.71
CA THR A 275 -6.01 -6.58 -5.03
C THR A 275 -6.63 -7.11 -3.73
N ASP A 276 -6.26 -8.33 -3.34
CA ASP A 276 -6.72 -8.96 -2.10
C ASP A 276 -6.54 -8.01 -0.90
N GLU A 277 -5.42 -7.28 -0.84
CA GLU A 277 -5.12 -6.35 0.24
C GLU A 277 -6.09 -5.16 0.27
N PHE A 278 -6.47 -4.63 -0.89
CA PHE A 278 -7.43 -3.53 -0.97
C PHE A 278 -8.81 -3.99 -0.50
N GLU A 279 -9.30 -5.13 -1.00
CA GLU A 279 -10.59 -5.68 -0.59
C GLU A 279 -10.63 -6.01 0.91
N ASP A 280 -9.59 -6.69 1.40
CA ASP A 280 -9.48 -7.07 2.81
C ASP A 280 -9.47 -5.84 3.71
N THR A 281 -8.79 -4.76 3.31
CA THR A 281 -8.74 -3.52 4.09
C THR A 281 -10.10 -2.83 4.22
N LEU A 282 -10.97 -2.99 3.22
CA LEU A 282 -12.35 -2.48 3.26
C LEU A 282 -13.29 -3.41 4.03
N ALA A 283 -13.14 -4.72 3.92
CA ALA A 283 -14.07 -5.71 4.47
C ALA A 283 -13.73 -6.18 5.90
N THR A 284 -12.46 -6.16 6.28
CA THR A 284 -12.00 -6.71 7.56
C THR A 284 -11.91 -5.62 8.64
N PRO A 285 -12.76 -5.65 9.68
CA PRO A 285 -12.66 -4.70 10.77
C PRO A 285 -11.36 -4.91 11.57
N ARG A 286 -10.63 -3.83 11.84
CA ARG A 286 -9.40 -3.89 12.68
C ARG A 286 -9.68 -3.91 14.16
N ASN A 287 -10.85 -3.48 14.57
CA ASN A 287 -11.23 -3.35 15.96
C ASN A 287 -12.67 -3.82 16.18
N THR A 288 -12.89 -4.22 17.41
CA THR A 288 -14.20 -4.48 17.98
C THR A 288 -14.39 -3.50 19.13
N ALA A 289 -15.60 -3.44 19.67
CA ALA A 289 -15.89 -2.63 20.86
C ALA A 289 -14.94 -2.90 22.04
N THR A 290 -14.32 -4.09 22.10
CA THR A 290 -13.53 -4.54 23.26
C THR A 290 -12.02 -4.66 23.01
N ARG A 291 -11.58 -4.86 21.76
CA ARG A 291 -10.15 -5.04 21.44
C ARG A 291 -9.80 -4.72 19.98
N LYS A 292 -8.53 -4.43 19.74
CA LYS A 292 -7.90 -4.48 18.40
C LYS A 292 -7.69 -5.94 18.00
N LEU A 293 -7.90 -6.25 16.72
CA LEU A 293 -7.72 -7.57 16.15
C LEU A 293 -6.38 -7.68 15.45
N ASN A 294 -5.74 -8.85 15.57
CA ASN A 294 -4.58 -9.20 14.76
C ASN A 294 -5.05 -9.70 13.40
N SER A 295 -4.63 -9.02 12.35
CA SER A 295 -5.00 -9.37 10.98
C SER A 295 -4.20 -10.55 10.47
N LEU A 296 -4.89 -11.49 9.82
CA LEU A 296 -4.29 -12.64 9.14
C LEU A 296 -3.92 -12.33 7.68
N THR A 297 -4.28 -11.13 7.22
CA THR A 297 -4.01 -10.58 5.89
C THR A 297 -3.52 -9.14 6.02
N ASP A 298 -3.02 -8.58 4.91
CA ASP A 298 -2.50 -7.22 4.92
C ASP A 298 -3.65 -6.22 4.84
N LEU A 299 -3.73 -5.32 5.82
CA LEU A 299 -4.76 -4.28 5.91
C LEU A 299 -4.15 -2.88 5.77
N THR A 300 -3.06 -2.74 5.01
CA THR A 300 -2.29 -1.50 4.90
C THR A 300 -2.42 -0.83 3.53
N SER A 301 -3.45 -1.20 2.76
CA SER A 301 -3.81 -0.61 1.47
C SER A 301 -5.17 0.09 1.54
N PHE A 302 -5.34 1.03 2.49
CA PHE A 302 -6.57 1.80 2.63
C PHE A 302 -6.46 3.18 1.98
N LEU A 303 -7.46 3.52 1.18
CA LEU A 303 -7.70 4.86 0.69
C LEU A 303 -9.22 5.09 0.67
N ILE A 304 -9.66 6.30 1.01
CA ILE A 304 -11.04 6.71 0.75
C ILE A 304 -11.04 7.57 -0.49
N THR A 305 -11.59 7.05 -1.58
CA THR A 305 -11.94 7.83 -2.76
C THR A 305 -13.33 8.42 -2.56
N LEU A 306 -13.60 9.59 -3.11
CA LEU A 306 -14.89 10.26 -3.09
C LEU A 306 -15.06 10.94 -4.45
N GLN A 307 -15.93 10.37 -5.29
CA GLN A 307 -16.13 10.87 -6.64
C GLN A 307 -16.90 12.20 -6.61
N CYS A 308 -16.34 13.22 -7.26
CA CYS A 308 -17.00 14.52 -7.44
C CYS A 308 -17.85 14.55 -8.71
N GLU A 309 -17.46 13.77 -9.72
CA GLU A 309 -18.18 13.65 -10.97
C GLU A 309 -19.47 12.85 -10.80
N ARG A 310 -20.51 13.24 -11.55
CA ARG A 310 -21.71 12.41 -11.67
C ARG A 310 -21.41 11.26 -12.61
N ASN A 311 -21.61 10.03 -12.16
CA ASN A 311 -21.57 8.86 -13.01
C ASN A 311 -22.60 9.02 -14.15
N SER A 312 -22.10 9.32 -15.35
CA SER A 312 -22.92 9.75 -16.48
C SER A 312 -23.08 8.64 -17.51
N ASN A 313 -23.27 7.38 -17.08
CA ASN A 313 -23.68 6.24 -17.94
C ASN A 313 -23.06 6.23 -19.35
N GLY A 314 -21.75 6.50 -19.47
CA GLY A 314 -21.02 6.47 -20.75
C GLY A 314 -21.01 7.76 -21.59
N ALA A 315 -21.51 8.89 -21.09
CA ALA A 315 -21.31 10.19 -21.74
C ALA A 315 -19.99 10.84 -21.27
N LEU A 316 -19.12 11.21 -22.20
CA LEU A 316 -17.87 11.94 -21.95
C LEU A 316 -18.13 13.42 -21.59
N THR A 317 -19.01 13.70 -20.63
CA THR A 317 -19.19 15.05 -20.10
C THR A 317 -18.29 15.24 -18.89
N PHE A 318 -17.17 15.93 -19.11
CA PHE A 318 -16.24 16.30 -18.07
C PHE A 318 -16.77 17.56 -17.35
N ASP A 319 -17.46 17.35 -16.23
CA ASP A 319 -18.02 18.41 -15.35
C ASP A 319 -17.39 18.32 -13.95
N GLY A 320 -16.08 18.03 -13.91
CA GLY A 320 -15.32 17.96 -12.66
C GLY A 320 -15.44 19.26 -11.86
N LEU A 321 -15.30 19.16 -10.53
CA LEU A 321 -15.49 20.28 -9.63
C LEU A 321 -14.43 21.37 -9.89
N ASP A 322 -14.87 22.54 -10.33
CA ASP A 322 -14.03 23.67 -10.70
C ASP A 322 -14.48 24.96 -9.99
N THR A 323 -13.54 25.61 -9.32
CA THR A 323 -13.74 26.89 -8.64
C THR A 323 -13.18 28.08 -9.42
N LEU A 324 -12.73 27.88 -10.66
CA LEU A 324 -12.17 28.92 -11.53
C LEU A 324 -11.02 29.67 -10.86
N ASN A 325 -10.12 28.94 -10.20
CA ASN A 325 -9.00 29.43 -9.39
C ASN A 325 -9.39 30.22 -8.13
N GLN A 326 -10.67 30.21 -7.72
CA GLN A 326 -11.06 30.77 -6.43
C GLN A 326 -10.78 29.76 -5.31
N ASN A 327 -10.27 30.24 -4.19
CA ASN A 327 -10.09 29.41 -3.01
C ASN A 327 -11.46 29.05 -2.42
N THR A 328 -11.75 27.76 -2.33
CA THR A 328 -12.93 27.26 -1.62
C THR A 328 -12.51 26.49 -0.38
N SER A 329 -13.35 26.52 0.65
CA SER A 329 -13.12 25.74 1.86
C SER A 329 -13.51 24.29 1.61
N VAL A 330 -12.53 23.39 1.72
CA VAL A 330 -12.74 21.95 1.77
C VAL A 330 -12.71 21.56 3.24
N GLU A 331 -13.88 21.22 3.81
CA GLU A 331 -14.03 20.78 5.20
C GLU A 331 -14.14 19.25 5.26
N LEU A 332 -13.25 18.60 5.99
CA LEU A 332 -13.31 17.17 6.31
C LEU A 332 -13.91 16.98 7.71
N ARG A 333 -14.91 16.10 7.81
CA ARG A 333 -15.47 15.65 9.08
C ARG A 333 -15.53 14.12 9.19
N GLY A 334 -15.40 13.62 10.41
CA GLY A 334 -15.57 12.22 10.77
C GLY A 334 -15.36 11.99 12.26
N ALA A 335 -15.89 10.90 12.79
CA ALA A 335 -15.73 10.52 14.19
C ALA A 335 -15.30 9.05 14.30
N PRO A 336 -14.46 8.67 15.28
CA PRO A 336 -14.13 7.27 15.49
C PRO A 336 -15.38 6.46 15.84
N ILE A 337 -15.46 5.23 15.32
CA ILE A 337 -16.50 4.27 15.72
C ILE A 337 -16.23 3.77 17.15
N TYR A 338 -14.96 3.54 17.47
CA TYR A 338 -14.50 3.07 18.77
C TYR A 338 -13.46 4.03 19.35
N GLN A 339 -13.57 4.32 20.65
CA GLN A 339 -12.75 5.31 21.35
C GLN A 339 -11.84 4.68 22.40
N GLY A 340 -10.75 5.37 22.76
CA GLY A 340 -9.82 4.93 23.80
C GLY A 340 -8.88 3.83 23.31
N ALA A 341 -8.67 2.77 24.10
CA ALA A 341 -7.71 1.70 23.78
C ALA A 341 -8.07 0.89 22.52
N THR A 342 -9.33 0.96 22.06
CA THR A 342 -9.82 0.30 20.86
C THR A 342 -9.81 1.19 19.62
N ASP A 343 -9.47 2.48 19.77
CA ASP A 343 -9.28 3.38 18.63
C ASP A 343 -8.07 2.94 17.80
N SER A 344 -8.31 2.57 16.54
CA SER A 344 -7.32 2.09 15.58
C SER A 344 -6.22 3.11 15.28
N TYR A 345 -6.52 4.40 15.48
CA TYR A 345 -5.73 5.48 14.92
C TYR A 345 -5.24 6.48 15.98
N CYS A 346 -6.05 6.78 17.00
CA CYS A 346 -5.56 7.50 18.18
C CYS A 346 -4.96 6.52 19.18
N ASN A 347 -3.65 6.28 19.06
CA ASN A 347 -2.87 5.90 20.22
C ASN A 347 -2.62 7.19 21.02
N VAL A 348 -3.49 7.52 21.99
CA VAL A 348 -3.04 8.45 23.04
C VAL A 348 -1.94 7.71 23.75
N ASP A 349 -0.70 8.15 23.57
CA ASP A 349 0.38 7.72 24.43
C ASP A 349 0.02 8.17 25.86
N THR A 350 -0.56 7.25 26.63
CA THR A 350 -0.82 7.48 28.05
C THR A 350 0.49 7.52 28.84
N SER A 351 1.63 7.19 28.22
CA SER A 351 2.93 7.47 28.79
C SER A 351 3.37 8.87 28.35
N GLY A 352 3.00 9.88 29.13
CA GLY A 352 3.69 11.16 29.07
C GLY A 352 5.14 10.99 29.50
N LYS A 353 6.00 10.52 28.58
CA LYS A 353 7.44 10.40 28.74
C LYS A 353 8.17 11.07 27.58
#